data_AF-A0A1V5RMZ0-F1
#
_entry.id   AF-A0A1V5RMZ0-F1
#
_cell.length_a   1.000
_cell.length_b   1.000
_cell.length_c   1.000
_cell.angle_alpha   90.00
_cell.angle_beta   90.00
_cell.angle_gamma   90.00
#
_symmetry.space_group_name_H-M   'P 1'
#
loop_
_entity.id
_entity.type
_entity.pdbx_description
1 polymer ?
#
loop_
_entity_poly.entity_id
_entity_poly.type
_entity_poly.pdbx_seq_one_letter_code
_entity_poly.pdbx_strand_id
1 'polypeptide(L)'
;MNLNKDNLDNKEEENEKEIEDELDKQKAYLIFANSEAGKYLIEETEKDKEDMLMELINSYQNLSHIEIITKISKLESKINFLNTLKEAEDKVKVLEEEQKYDKKN
;
A
#
# COMPACT_ATOMS: atom_id res chain seq x y z
N MET A 1 20.78 35.93 13.53
CA MET A 1 19.86 34.79 13.39
C MET A 1 18.87 35.16 12.30
N ASN A 2 18.92 34.46 11.17
CA ASN A 2 18.10 34.78 10.01
C ASN A 2 16.96 33.75 9.96
N LEU A 3 15.95 33.99 10.78
CA LEU A 3 14.82 33.07 11.08
C LEU A 3 14.07 32.58 9.83
N ASN A 4 14.20 33.25 8.69
CA ASN A 4 13.57 32.84 7.43
C ASN A 4 14.36 31.76 6.68
N LYS A 5 15.69 31.70 6.84
CA LYS A 5 16.51 30.67 6.17
C LYS A 5 16.44 29.35 6.93
N ASP A 6 16.55 29.44 8.26
CA ASP A 6 16.44 28.29 9.18
C ASP A 6 15.06 27.59 9.09
N ASN A 7 13.99 28.32 8.72
CA ASN A 7 12.64 27.76 8.52
C ASN A 7 12.41 27.13 7.14
N LEU A 8 13.20 27.50 6.14
CA LEU A 8 13.15 26.92 4.80
C LEU A 8 13.97 25.63 4.76
N ASP A 9 15.17 25.65 5.32
CA ASP A 9 16.04 24.48 5.44
C ASP A 9 15.36 23.36 6.26
N ASN A 10 14.68 23.69 7.36
CA ASN A 10 13.92 22.71 8.16
C ASN A 10 12.75 22.05 7.39
N LYS A 11 12.10 22.78 6.46
CA LYS A 11 10.98 22.24 5.68
C LYS A 11 11.44 21.33 4.55
N GLU A 12 12.58 21.63 3.95
CA GLU A 12 13.21 20.77 2.94
C GLU A 12 13.71 19.47 3.58
N GLU A 13 14.34 19.54 4.75
CA GLU A 13 14.76 18.35 5.51
C GLU A 13 13.59 17.46 5.96
N GLU A 14 12.46 18.03 6.40
CA GLU A 14 11.27 17.25 6.76
C GLU A 14 10.68 16.52 5.55
N ASN A 15 10.64 17.18 4.39
CA ASN A 15 10.05 16.61 3.18
C ASN A 15 10.94 15.50 2.57
N GLU A 16 12.27 15.67 2.60
CA GLU A 16 13.21 14.62 2.18
C GLU A 16 13.06 13.36 3.04
N LYS A 17 12.89 13.54 4.35
CA LYS A 17 12.71 12.45 5.30
C LYS A 17 11.39 11.71 5.09
N GLU A 18 10.30 12.42 4.79
CA GLU A 18 9.01 11.79 4.46
C GLU A 18 9.11 10.93 3.18
N ILE A 19 9.83 11.40 2.16
CA ILE A 19 10.05 10.66 0.91
C ILE A 19 10.91 9.40 1.17
N GLU A 20 11.97 9.53 1.98
CA GLU A 20 12.83 8.39 2.34
C GLU A 20 12.05 7.32 3.14
N ASP A 21 11.28 7.72 4.15
CA ASP A 21 10.46 6.83 4.95
C ASP A 21 9.42 6.08 4.10
N GLU A 22 8.76 6.77 3.15
CA GLU A 22 7.79 6.13 2.25
C GLU A 22 8.48 5.21 1.23
N LEU A 23 9.65 5.59 0.72
CA LEU A 23 10.44 4.74 -0.19
C LEU A 23 10.86 3.43 0.48
N ASP A 24 11.36 3.50 1.71
CA ASP A 24 11.76 2.32 2.48
C ASP A 24 10.57 1.40 2.75
N LYS A 25 9.41 1.97 3.06
CA LYS A 25 8.17 1.23 3.22
C LYS A 25 7.74 0.52 1.93
N GLN A 26 7.78 1.19 0.78
CA GLN A 26 7.46 0.56 -0.50
C GLN A 26 8.46 -0.54 -0.88
N LYS A 27 9.76 -0.33 -0.61
CA LYS A 27 10.79 -1.37 -0.78
C LYS A 27 10.53 -2.59 0.10
N ALA A 28 10.11 -2.38 1.36
CA ALA A 28 9.74 -3.47 2.25
C ALA A 28 8.55 -4.28 1.70
N TYR A 29 7.52 -3.61 1.17
CA TYR A 29 6.40 -4.30 0.51
C TYR A 29 6.85 -5.09 -0.71
N LEU A 30 7.73 -4.54 -1.54
CA LEU A 30 8.26 -5.22 -2.72
C LEU A 30 9.11 -6.44 -2.35
N ILE A 31 9.95 -6.33 -1.32
CA ILE A 31 10.75 -7.45 -0.78
C ILE A 31 9.81 -8.54 -0.27
N PHE A 32 8.81 -8.16 0.52
CA PHE A 32 7.82 -9.09 1.04
C PHE A 32 7.08 -9.81 -0.10
N ALA A 33 6.53 -9.08 -1.07
CA ALA A 33 5.77 -9.63 -2.19
C ALA A 33 6.60 -10.63 -3.03
N ASN A 34 7.90 -10.42 -3.13
CA ASN A 34 8.81 -11.29 -3.88
C ASN A 34 9.36 -12.49 -3.09
N SER A 35 9.20 -12.48 -1.76
CA SER A 35 9.59 -13.61 -0.91
C SER A 35 8.70 -14.83 -1.14
N GLU A 36 9.19 -16.03 -0.81
CA GLU A 36 8.41 -17.27 -0.93
C GLU A 36 7.13 -17.23 -0.09
N ALA A 37 7.23 -16.78 1.17
CA ALA A 37 6.09 -16.61 2.06
C ALA A 37 5.10 -15.55 1.56
N GLY A 38 5.60 -14.45 0.98
CA GLY A 38 4.75 -13.41 0.41
C GLY A 38 3.98 -13.89 -0.82
N LYS A 39 4.64 -14.61 -1.73
CA LYS A 39 3.98 -15.21 -2.91
C LYS A 39 2.88 -16.19 -2.50
N TYR A 40 3.17 -17.07 -1.55
CA TYR A 40 2.15 -17.98 -1.00
C TYR A 40 0.97 -17.22 -0.38
N LEU A 41 1.24 -16.18 0.43
CA LEU A 41 0.17 -15.41 1.05
C LEU A 41 -0.66 -14.62 0.02
N ILE A 42 -0.04 -14.11 -1.03
CA ILE A 42 -0.72 -13.43 -2.14
C ILE A 42 -1.68 -14.42 -2.83
N GLU A 43 -1.20 -15.60 -3.20
CA GLU A 43 -2.01 -16.65 -3.86
C GLU A 43 -3.21 -17.07 -2.99
N GLU A 44 -2.98 -17.37 -1.71
CA GLU A 44 -4.05 -17.72 -0.77
C GLU A 44 -5.04 -16.57 -0.56
N THR A 45 -4.56 -15.32 -0.54
CA THR A 45 -5.43 -14.15 -0.39
C THR A 45 -6.27 -13.89 -1.64
N GLU A 46 -5.72 -14.13 -2.83
CA GLU A 46 -6.47 -14.04 -4.09
C GLU A 46 -7.59 -15.07 -4.13
N LYS A 47 -7.29 -16.31 -3.75
CA LYS A 47 -8.27 -17.38 -3.65
C LYS A 47 -9.36 -17.09 -2.62
N ASP A 48 -8.98 -16.70 -1.40
CA ASP A 48 -9.95 -16.38 -0.34
C ASP A 48 -10.84 -15.18 -0.73
N LYS A 49 -10.28 -14.19 -1.43
CA LYS A 49 -11.06 -13.07 -2.00
C LYS A 49 -12.10 -13.57 -3.02
N GLU A 50 -11.74 -14.51 -3.90
CA GLU A 50 -12.65 -15.08 -4.90
C GLU A 50 -13.74 -15.94 -4.25
N ASP A 51 -13.36 -16.85 -3.36
CA ASP A 51 -14.29 -17.71 -2.61
C ASP A 51 -15.33 -16.87 -1.85
N MET A 52 -14.85 -15.81 -1.19
CA MET A 52 -15.70 -14.91 -0.42
C MET A 52 -16.63 -14.06 -1.29
N LEU A 53 -16.17 -13.62 -2.47
CA LEU A 53 -17.01 -12.93 -3.44
C LEU A 53 -18.12 -13.85 -3.96
N MET A 54 -17.77 -15.10 -4.29
CA MET A 54 -18.73 -16.11 -4.74
C MET A 54 -19.75 -16.44 -3.66
N GLU A 55 -19.32 -16.59 -2.41
CA GLU A 55 -20.22 -16.78 -1.27
C GLU A 55 -21.21 -15.62 -1.14
N LEU A 56 -20.74 -14.38 -1.24
CA LEU A 56 -21.60 -13.19 -1.17
C LEU A 56 -22.62 -13.18 -2.31
N ILE A 57 -22.19 -13.39 -3.56
CA ILE A 57 -23.09 -13.45 -4.73
C ILE A 57 -24.17 -14.52 -4.56
N ASN A 58 -23.81 -15.69 -4.03
CA ASN A 58 -24.73 -16.82 -3.89
C ASN A 58 -25.69 -16.70 -2.69
N SER A 59 -25.36 -15.89 -1.68
CA SER A 59 -26.09 -15.88 -0.41
C SER A 59 -26.64 -14.53 0.02
N TYR A 60 -26.31 -13.41 -0.65
CA TYR A 60 -26.63 -12.06 -0.15
C TYR A 60 -28.11 -11.83 0.16
N GLN A 61 -29.03 -12.46 -0.57
CA GLN A 61 -30.48 -12.33 -0.34
C GLN A 61 -30.95 -12.91 1.00
N ASN A 62 -30.17 -13.85 1.55
CA ASN A 62 -30.47 -14.56 2.79
C ASN A 62 -29.63 -14.06 3.98
N LEU A 63 -28.74 -13.09 3.75
CA LEU A 63 -27.90 -12.49 4.78
C LEU A 63 -28.56 -11.23 5.35
N SER A 64 -28.35 -10.97 6.63
CA SER A 64 -28.69 -9.67 7.22
C SER A 64 -27.79 -8.57 6.65
N HIS A 65 -28.25 -7.32 6.72
CA HIS A 65 -27.45 -6.17 6.28
C HIS A 65 -26.10 -6.08 7.02
N ILE A 66 -26.06 -6.43 8.31
CA ILE A 66 -24.82 -6.40 9.10
C ILE A 66 -23.82 -7.45 8.58
N GLU A 67 -24.29 -8.64 8.21
CA GLU A 67 -23.44 -9.69 7.64
C GLU A 67 -22.91 -9.29 6.25
N ILE A 68 -23.75 -8.69 5.41
CA ILE A 68 -23.34 -8.18 4.09
C ILE A 68 -22.25 -7.12 4.24
N ILE A 69 -22.46 -6.12 5.09
CA ILE A 69 -21.48 -5.04 5.34
C ILE A 69 -20.16 -5.65 5.84
N THR A 70 -20.23 -6.57 6.80
CA THR A 70 -19.04 -7.22 7.35
C THR A 70 -18.27 -8.00 6.29
N LYS A 71 -18.98 -8.70 5.39
CA LYS A 71 -18.34 -9.42 4.28
C LYS A 71 -17.69 -8.44 3.29
N ILE A 72 -18.37 -7.37 2.92
CA ILE A 72 -17.81 -6.35 2.02
C ILE A 72 -16.54 -5.73 2.61
N SER A 73 -16.54 -5.30 3.87
CA SER A 73 -15.36 -4.68 4.50
C SER A 73 -14.15 -5.61 4.56
N LYS A 74 -14.37 -6.92 4.76
CA LYS A 74 -13.30 -7.93 4.67
C LYS A 74 -12.77 -8.08 3.24
N LEU A 75 -13.64 -8.10 2.23
CA LEU A 75 -13.24 -8.13 0.82
C LEU A 75 -12.42 -6.90 0.45
N GLU A 76 -12.87 -5.70 0.84
CA GLU A 76 -12.14 -4.45 0.63
C GLU A 76 -10.75 -4.50 1.27
N SER A 77 -10.64 -5.02 2.48
CA SER A 77 -9.35 -5.14 3.18
C SER A 77 -8.37 -6.05 2.41
N LYS A 78 -8.86 -7.17 1.86
CA LYS A 78 -8.05 -8.09 1.04
C LYS A 78 -7.62 -7.45 -0.28
N ILE A 79 -8.55 -6.77 -0.95
CA ILE A 79 -8.26 -6.05 -2.20
C ILE A 79 -7.21 -4.96 -1.95
N ASN A 80 -7.34 -4.20 -0.87
CA ASN A 80 -6.39 -3.16 -0.51
C ASN A 80 -5.00 -3.74 -0.21
N PHE A 81 -4.93 -4.86 0.50
CA PHE A 81 -3.67 -5.56 0.74
C PHE A 81 -3.00 -5.98 -0.58
N LEU A 82 -3.73 -6.66 -1.47
CA LEU A 82 -3.21 -7.10 -2.76
C LEU A 82 -2.76 -5.92 -3.63
N ASN A 83 -3.56 -4.86 -3.71
CA ASN A 83 -3.22 -3.65 -4.46
C ASN A 83 -1.97 -2.96 -3.91
N THR A 84 -1.85 -2.87 -2.57
CA THR A 84 -0.66 -2.29 -1.92
C THR A 84 0.61 -3.01 -2.36
N LEU A 85 0.59 -4.35 -2.41
CA LEU A 85 1.76 -5.12 -2.82
C LEU A 85 2.02 -5.02 -4.33
N LYS A 86 0.97 -4.99 -5.15
CA LYS A 86 1.09 -4.90 -6.61
C LYS A 86 1.63 -3.55 -7.07
N GLU A 87 1.21 -2.46 -6.42
CA GLU A 87 1.62 -1.09 -6.75
C GLU A 87 2.99 -0.71 -6.19
N ALA A 88 3.55 -1.52 -5.27
CA ALA A 88 4.78 -1.19 -4.58
C ALA A 88 5.95 -0.95 -5.56
N GLU A 89 6.07 -1.76 -6.61
CA GLU A 89 7.14 -1.59 -7.61
C GLU A 89 7.06 -0.24 -8.34
N ASP A 90 5.86 0.13 -8.78
CA ASP A 90 5.66 1.39 -9.51
C ASP A 90 5.90 2.60 -8.59
N LYS A 91 5.45 2.52 -7.32
CA LYS A 91 5.72 3.57 -6.32
C LYS A 91 7.20 3.71 -6.00
N VAL A 92 7.95 2.60 -5.88
CA VAL A 92 9.42 2.66 -5.70
C VAL A 92 10.06 3.43 -6.86
N LYS A 93 9.69 3.13 -8.12
CA LYS A 93 10.26 3.82 -9.28
C LYS A 93 10.01 5.33 -9.25
N VAL A 94 8.78 5.75 -8.96
CA VAL A 94 8.40 7.17 -8.87
C VAL A 94 9.20 7.88 -7.78
N LEU A 95 9.23 7.31 -6.57
CA LEU A 95 9.94 7.92 -5.43
C LEU A 95 11.46 7.97 -5.64
N GLU A 96 12.05 6.96 -6.29
CA GLU A 96 13.49 6.99 -6.66
C GLU A 96 13.81 8.02 -7.73
N GLU A 97 12.86 8.35 -8.61
CA GLU A 97 13.01 9.44 -9.58
C GLU A 97 12.93 10.79 -8.88
N GLU A 98 11.94 11.00 -8.00
CA GLU A 98 11.78 12.22 -7.20
C GLU A 98 13.06 12.53 -6.38
N GLN A 99 13.60 11.55 -5.65
CA GLN A 99 14.87 11.73 -4.92
C GLN A 99 16.06 12.11 -5.82
N LYS A 100 16.09 11.64 -7.07
CA LYS A 100 17.18 11.99 -8.02
C LYS A 100 17.04 13.40 -8.56
N TYR A 101 15.81 13.90 -8.69
CA TYR A 101 15.55 15.29 -9.10
C TYR A 101 15.90 16.27 -7.99
N ASP A 102 15.53 15.96 -6.75
CA ASP A 102 15.81 16.83 -5.60
C ASP A 102 17.32 16.93 -5.32
N LYS A 103 18.06 15.82 -5.42
CA LYS A 103 19.54 15.82 -5.26
C LYS A 103 20.33 16.52 -6.37
N LYS A 104 19.67 16.92 -7.47
CA LYS A 104 20.32 17.61 -8.61
C LYS A 104 20.06 19.12 -8.64
N ASN A 105 19.08 19.60 -7.90
CA ASN A 105 18.76 21.01 -7.75
C ASN A 105 19.38 21.59 -6.46
#